data_AF-A0A5I5A1X3-F1
#
_entry.id   AF-A0A5I5A1X3-F1
#
_cell.length_a   1.000
_cell.length_b   1.000
_cell.length_c   1.000
_cell.angle_alpha   90.00
_cell.angle_beta   90.00
_cell.angle_gamma   90.00
#
_symmetry.space_group_name_H-M   'P 1'
#
loop_
_entity.id
_entity.type
_entity.pdbx_description
1 polymer ?
#
loop_
_entity_poly.entity_id
_entity_poly.type
_entity_poly.pdbx_seq_one_letter_code
_entity_poly.pdbx_strand_id
1 'polypeptide(L)'
;MASALSVNPMQTTNARGTFYAKSDGLIQGVALDDPAARYALASGTLASDEIKPLWGGLPVNELVPGASSAPRGSIIKRASSLSQLVGFSVFNQAHNGLTTPQSPVPLLLSNMSVSFYRLGSGMRVPVKASDAVISLASAGISVNQPLVWNFAEDCLDVFSTAAADVATTAITWTAPTANLAGFATATTASAHGLKVGVYVDITGAAPAAYNGIVQVLSVPTATTFTFTPVSVPAGNATTQGTVGAAKVQDVALPVKIIEMQMGNSKTVSYDSATGFATWNDSGNAAVILL
;
A
#
# COMPACT_ATOMS: atom_id res chain seq x y z
N MET A 1 15.77 -11.17 4.52
CA MET A 1 15.12 -12.42 4.94
C MET A 1 13.78 -12.54 4.27
N ALA A 2 13.30 -13.76 4.02
CA ALA A 2 11.96 -14.02 3.53
C ALA A 2 10.92 -13.72 4.64
N SER A 3 9.70 -13.37 4.25
CA SER A 3 8.56 -13.20 5.16
C SER A 3 8.29 -14.51 5.90
N ALA A 4 8.17 -14.43 7.23
CA ALA A 4 7.99 -15.57 8.12
C ALA A 4 6.69 -15.45 8.93
N LEU A 5 6.16 -16.60 9.38
CA LEU A 5 5.00 -16.63 10.26
C LEU A 5 5.41 -16.30 11.70
N SER A 6 4.84 -15.24 12.25
CA SER A 6 4.94 -14.99 13.69
C SER A 6 3.96 -15.89 14.46
N VAL A 7 4.46 -16.65 15.44
CA VAL A 7 3.65 -17.51 16.34
C VAL A 7 4.11 -17.38 17.79
N ASN A 8 3.16 -17.35 18.73
CA ASN A 8 3.39 -17.59 20.15
C ASN A 8 2.70 -18.90 20.55
N PRO A 9 3.46 -20.00 20.80
CA PRO A 9 2.88 -21.32 21.05
C PRO A 9 2.13 -21.42 22.39
N MET A 10 2.36 -20.49 23.33
CA MET A 10 1.74 -20.50 24.66
C MET A 10 0.48 -19.64 24.74
N GLN A 11 0.17 -18.88 23.69
CA GLN A 11 -0.93 -17.92 23.73
C GLN A 11 -2.26 -18.59 23.39
N THR A 12 -3.13 -18.67 24.39
CA THR A 12 -4.55 -19.02 24.20
C THR A 12 -5.35 -17.74 23.99
N THR A 13 -6.31 -17.77 23.07
CA THR A 13 -7.24 -16.65 22.85
C THR A 13 -8.63 -17.06 23.27
N ASN A 14 -9.33 -16.17 23.96
CA ASN A 14 -10.77 -16.30 24.11
C ASN A 14 -11.43 -16.19 22.73
N ALA A 15 -12.48 -16.96 22.47
CA ALA A 15 -13.25 -16.85 21.23
C ALA A 15 -13.92 -15.47 21.16
N ARG A 16 -13.26 -14.48 20.52
CA ARG A 16 -13.88 -13.20 20.19
C ARG A 16 -14.92 -13.44 19.08
N GLY A 17 -16.13 -12.90 19.24
CA GLY A 17 -17.17 -12.95 18.21
C GLY A 17 -18.21 -14.08 18.35
N THR A 18 -18.36 -14.71 19.51
CA THR A 18 -19.47 -15.67 19.74
C THR A 18 -20.85 -15.00 19.72
N PHE A 19 -20.90 -13.68 19.91
CA PHE A 19 -22.07 -12.84 19.72
C PHE A 19 -21.67 -11.55 18.99
N TYR A 20 -22.27 -11.29 17.82
CA TYR A 20 -22.03 -10.06 17.07
C TYR A 20 -22.84 -8.91 17.67
N ALA A 21 -22.17 -7.83 18.06
CA ALA A 21 -22.83 -6.60 18.54
C ALA A 21 -23.23 -5.65 17.39
N LYS A 22 -22.76 -5.92 16.16
CA LYS A 22 -23.01 -5.17 14.94
C LYS A 22 -22.83 -6.08 13.73
N SER A 23 -23.51 -5.80 12.62
CA SER A 23 -23.30 -6.50 11.35
C SER A 23 -21.95 -6.12 10.77
N ASP A 24 -21.19 -7.10 10.28
CA ASP A 24 -19.95 -6.81 9.55
C ASP A 24 -20.28 -6.01 8.28
N GLY A 25 -19.58 -4.89 8.08
CA GLY A 25 -19.60 -4.15 6.82
C GLY A 25 -18.67 -4.77 5.78
N LEU A 26 -18.03 -3.92 4.99
CA LEU A 26 -17.02 -4.35 4.01
C LEU A 26 -15.84 -5.06 4.69
N ILE A 27 -15.32 -6.10 4.04
CA ILE A 27 -14.09 -6.78 4.47
C ILE A 27 -13.00 -6.47 3.45
N GLN A 28 -11.91 -5.86 3.91
CA GLN A 28 -10.77 -5.54 3.06
C GLN A 28 -10.28 -6.78 2.31
N GLY A 29 -10.12 -6.67 1.00
CA GLY A 29 -9.59 -7.73 0.14
C GLY A 29 -10.56 -8.85 -0.20
N VAL A 30 -11.81 -8.82 0.26
CA VAL A 30 -12.86 -9.75 -0.20
C VAL A 30 -13.58 -9.11 -1.37
N ALA A 31 -13.14 -9.40 -2.60
CA ALA A 31 -13.76 -8.87 -3.80
C ALA A 31 -15.20 -9.35 -3.93
N LEU A 32 -16.05 -8.44 -4.43
CA LEU A 32 -17.46 -8.71 -4.69
C LEU A 32 -17.61 -9.45 -6.01
N ASP A 33 -18.56 -10.38 -6.07
CA ASP A 33 -18.81 -11.16 -7.27
C ASP A 33 -19.37 -10.28 -8.39
N ASP A 34 -18.75 -10.37 -9.57
CA ASP A 34 -19.24 -9.76 -10.79
C ASP A 34 -19.29 -10.82 -11.92
N PRO A 35 -20.48 -11.17 -12.44
CA PRO A 35 -20.60 -12.14 -13.51
C PRO A 35 -19.81 -11.76 -14.78
N ALA A 36 -19.66 -10.47 -15.07
CA ALA A 36 -18.98 -9.99 -16.28
C ALA A 36 -17.45 -10.16 -16.20
N ALA A 37 -16.88 -10.15 -15.00
CA ALA A 37 -15.44 -10.21 -14.76
C ALA A 37 -15.00 -11.49 -14.02
N ARG A 38 -15.83 -12.54 -14.01
CA ARG A 38 -15.60 -13.82 -13.29
C ARG A 38 -14.25 -14.50 -13.59
N TYR A 39 -13.71 -14.34 -14.79
CA TYR A 39 -12.42 -14.95 -15.21
C TYR A 39 -11.21 -14.03 -15.01
N ALA A 40 -11.39 -12.86 -14.40
CA ALA A 40 -10.32 -11.90 -14.22
C ALA A 40 -9.38 -12.23 -13.05
N LEU A 41 -9.72 -13.22 -12.22
CA LEU A 41 -8.91 -13.59 -11.06
C LEU A 41 -7.59 -14.20 -11.52
N ALA A 42 -6.49 -13.51 -11.19
CA ALA A 42 -5.15 -13.97 -11.47
C ALA A 42 -4.51 -14.55 -10.19
N SER A 43 -3.51 -15.40 -10.39
CA SER A 43 -2.68 -15.92 -9.32
C SER A 43 -1.21 -15.89 -9.71
N GLY A 44 -0.34 -15.72 -8.71
CA GLY A 44 1.11 -15.80 -8.84
C GLY A 44 1.74 -16.22 -7.52
N THR A 45 3.07 -16.33 -7.50
CA THR A 45 3.81 -16.73 -6.28
C THR A 45 4.47 -15.51 -5.64
N LEU A 46 4.28 -15.31 -4.33
CA LEU A 46 4.95 -14.23 -3.60
C LEU A 46 6.46 -14.42 -3.65
N ALA A 47 7.20 -13.36 -3.94
CA ALA A 47 8.65 -13.43 -4.09
C ALA A 47 9.35 -13.94 -2.83
N SER A 48 10.43 -14.71 -3.04
CA SER A 48 11.24 -15.26 -1.95
C SER A 48 11.96 -14.21 -1.12
N ASP A 49 12.12 -13.00 -1.67
CA ASP A 49 12.78 -11.85 -1.04
C ASP A 49 11.79 -10.83 -0.45
N GLU A 50 10.48 -11.13 -0.49
CA GLU A 50 9.48 -10.30 0.18
C GLU A 50 9.68 -10.38 1.71
N ILE A 51 9.75 -9.24 2.37
CA ILE A 51 10.12 -9.17 3.80
C ILE A 51 8.87 -9.11 4.69
N LYS A 52 7.77 -8.56 4.16
CA LYS A 52 6.48 -8.46 4.86
C LYS A 52 5.49 -9.48 4.30
N PRO A 53 4.61 -10.06 5.13
CA PRO A 53 3.53 -10.88 4.60
C PRO A 53 2.61 -10.04 3.70
N LEU A 54 1.93 -10.70 2.78
CA LEU A 54 0.86 -10.10 1.99
C LEU A 54 -0.49 -10.56 2.53
N TRP A 55 -1.50 -9.72 2.40
CA TRP A 55 -2.90 -9.99 2.72
C TRP A 55 -3.80 -9.34 1.67
N GLY A 56 -5.10 -9.62 1.69
CA GLY A 56 -6.05 -9.06 0.73
C GLY A 56 -6.21 -7.54 0.85
N GLY A 57 -6.44 -6.87 -0.28
CA GLY A 57 -6.68 -5.43 -0.36
C GLY A 57 -5.42 -4.59 -0.28
N LEU A 58 -4.27 -5.13 -0.72
CA LEU A 58 -3.00 -4.41 -0.84
C LEU A 58 -2.58 -4.28 -2.30
N PRO A 59 -1.83 -3.24 -2.67
CA PRO A 59 -1.35 -3.08 -4.03
C PRO A 59 -0.23 -4.09 -4.31
N VAL A 60 -0.32 -4.74 -5.47
CA VAL A 60 0.64 -5.75 -5.91
C VAL A 60 1.41 -5.30 -7.15
N ASN A 61 2.67 -5.70 -7.19
CA ASN A 61 3.49 -5.69 -8.38
C ASN A 61 3.54 -7.09 -8.97
N GLU A 62 3.30 -7.19 -10.27
CA GLU A 62 3.39 -8.43 -11.02
C GLU A 62 4.64 -8.41 -11.90
N LEU A 63 5.55 -9.34 -11.63
CA LEU A 63 6.82 -9.47 -12.33
C LEU A 63 6.78 -10.69 -13.24
N VAL A 64 7.20 -10.48 -14.49
CA VAL A 64 7.43 -11.59 -15.42
C VAL A 64 8.65 -12.40 -14.97
N PRO A 65 8.63 -13.74 -15.10
CA PRO A 65 9.81 -14.56 -14.90
C PRO A 65 10.95 -14.14 -15.85
N GLY A 66 12.19 -14.24 -15.40
CA GLY A 66 13.35 -13.94 -16.24
C GLY A 66 13.43 -14.85 -17.47
N ALA A 67 14.03 -14.35 -18.55
CA ALA A 67 14.10 -15.04 -19.85
C ALA A 67 14.81 -16.43 -19.80
N SER A 68 15.63 -16.71 -18.79
CA SER A 68 16.23 -18.02 -18.52
C SER A 68 15.82 -18.58 -17.16
N SER A 69 14.54 -18.44 -16.80
CA SER A 69 13.97 -19.05 -15.60
C SER A 69 12.99 -20.16 -15.96
N ALA A 70 12.78 -21.11 -15.04
CA ALA A 70 11.71 -22.09 -15.21
C ALA A 70 10.35 -21.37 -15.26
N PRO A 71 9.42 -21.76 -16.16
CA PRO A 71 8.11 -21.12 -16.28
C PRO A 71 7.26 -21.45 -15.05
N ARG A 72 7.36 -20.66 -13.99
CA ARG A 72 6.66 -20.84 -12.71
C ARG A 72 5.44 -19.92 -12.54
N GLY A 73 5.03 -19.23 -13.61
CA GLY A 73 4.01 -18.19 -13.55
C GLY A 73 4.55 -16.87 -12.99
N SER A 74 3.69 -15.87 -12.84
CA SER A 74 4.09 -14.53 -12.40
C SER A 74 4.60 -14.52 -10.95
N ILE A 75 5.63 -13.71 -10.71
CA ILE A 75 6.14 -13.44 -9.37
C ILE A 75 5.44 -12.20 -8.83
N ILE A 76 4.90 -12.28 -7.61
CA ILE A 76 4.18 -11.19 -6.98
C ILE A 76 5.06 -10.56 -5.90
N LYS A 77 5.07 -9.23 -5.84
CA LYS A 77 5.66 -8.45 -4.73
C LYS A 77 4.65 -7.43 -4.23
N ARG A 78 4.85 -6.94 -3.02
CA ARG A 78 4.13 -5.73 -2.58
C ARG A 78 4.57 -4.55 -3.44
N ALA A 79 3.63 -3.79 -3.99
CA ALA A 79 3.97 -2.54 -4.65
C ALA A 79 4.36 -1.49 -3.61
N SER A 80 5.51 -0.85 -3.82
CA SER A 80 6.06 0.19 -2.94
C SER A 80 6.04 1.59 -3.56
N SER A 81 5.62 1.67 -4.82
CA SER A 81 5.48 2.90 -5.60
C SER A 81 4.37 2.72 -6.63
N LEU A 82 3.87 3.83 -7.18
CA LEU A 82 2.84 3.81 -8.21
C LEU A 82 3.28 3.08 -9.49
N SER A 83 4.55 3.24 -9.90
CA SER A 83 5.10 2.56 -11.08
C SER A 83 5.11 1.03 -10.99
N GLN A 84 5.03 0.49 -9.78
CA GLN A 84 4.99 -0.94 -9.51
C GLN A 84 3.56 -1.47 -9.34
N LEU A 85 2.56 -0.60 -9.24
CA LEU A 85 1.19 -1.00 -8.91
C LEU A 85 0.50 -1.52 -10.18
N VAL A 86 0.20 -2.82 -10.18
CA VAL A 86 -0.50 -3.52 -11.28
C VAL A 86 -1.94 -3.86 -10.91
N GLY A 87 -2.23 -3.99 -9.61
CA GLY A 87 -3.54 -4.41 -9.13
C GLY A 87 -3.59 -4.55 -7.61
N PHE A 88 -4.61 -5.25 -7.13
CA PHE A 88 -4.83 -5.50 -5.70
C PHE A 88 -4.93 -6.98 -5.38
N SER A 89 -4.26 -7.41 -4.32
CA SER A 89 -4.40 -8.76 -3.75
C SER A 89 -5.81 -8.96 -3.19
N VAL A 90 -6.26 -10.21 -3.16
CA VAL A 90 -7.58 -10.57 -2.61
C VAL A 90 -7.52 -11.88 -1.82
N PHE A 91 -8.52 -12.07 -0.96
CA PHE A 91 -8.73 -13.32 -0.24
C PHE A 91 -9.56 -14.35 -1.04
N ASN A 92 -10.18 -13.94 -2.15
CA ASN A 92 -10.95 -14.82 -3.01
C ASN A 92 -10.05 -15.96 -3.53
N GLN A 93 -10.45 -17.21 -3.27
CA GLN A 93 -9.71 -18.42 -3.61
C GLN A 93 -8.29 -18.52 -2.99
N ALA A 94 -7.97 -17.71 -1.98
CA ALA A 94 -6.67 -17.74 -1.29
C ALA A 94 -6.66 -18.75 -0.12
N HIS A 95 -7.00 -20.01 -0.41
CA HIS A 95 -7.16 -21.08 0.60
C HIS A 95 -5.88 -21.46 1.35
N ASN A 96 -4.73 -21.01 0.85
CA ASN A 96 -3.43 -21.24 1.47
C ASN A 96 -3.07 -20.20 2.54
N GLY A 97 -3.86 -19.13 2.72
CA GLY A 97 -3.59 -18.09 3.73
C GLY A 97 -3.53 -18.66 5.15
N LEU A 98 -2.43 -18.36 5.85
CA LEU A 98 -2.19 -18.87 7.20
C LEU A 98 -2.83 -17.95 8.23
N THR A 99 -3.55 -18.53 9.19
CA THR A 99 -4.06 -17.83 10.37
C THR A 99 -3.43 -18.43 11.62
N THR A 100 -3.24 -17.59 12.64
CA THR A 100 -2.77 -18.01 13.96
C THR A 100 -3.68 -17.38 15.02
N PRO A 101 -3.69 -17.86 16.27
CA PRO A 101 -4.52 -17.24 17.32
C PRO A 101 -4.28 -15.73 17.48
N GLN A 102 -3.04 -15.27 17.28
CA GLN A 102 -2.69 -13.84 17.33
C GLN A 102 -2.86 -13.11 16.00
N SER A 103 -2.87 -13.84 14.88
CA SER A 103 -3.10 -13.30 13.54
C SER A 103 -4.32 -13.96 12.87
N PRO A 104 -5.54 -13.51 13.21
CA PRO A 104 -6.77 -14.04 12.62
C PRO A 104 -6.97 -13.59 11.15
N VAL A 105 -6.16 -12.65 10.65
CA VAL A 105 -6.14 -12.27 9.24
C VAL A 105 -5.34 -13.32 8.46
N PRO A 106 -5.84 -13.86 7.33
CA PRO A 106 -5.05 -14.77 6.51
C PRO A 106 -3.80 -14.08 5.95
N LEU A 107 -2.62 -14.63 6.23
CA LEU A 107 -1.34 -14.11 5.76
C LEU A 107 -0.74 -15.01 4.68
N LEU A 108 -0.21 -14.39 3.64
CA LEU A 108 0.50 -15.00 2.53
C LEU A 108 1.99 -14.67 2.69
N LEU A 109 2.80 -15.69 2.91
CA LEU A 109 4.25 -15.57 3.12
C LEU A 109 5.02 -15.81 1.82
N SER A 110 6.33 -15.59 1.87
CA SER A 110 7.21 -15.78 0.72
C SER A 110 7.09 -17.20 0.15
N ASN A 111 7.07 -17.30 -1.18
CA ASN A 111 6.84 -18.52 -1.95
C ASN A 111 5.42 -19.13 -1.88
N MET A 112 4.46 -18.45 -1.24
CA MET A 112 3.06 -18.88 -1.26
C MET A 112 2.32 -18.30 -2.47
N SER A 113 1.24 -18.95 -2.92
CA SER A 113 0.37 -18.40 -3.96
C SER A 113 -0.42 -17.20 -3.45
N VAL A 114 -0.57 -16.18 -4.30
CA VAL A 114 -1.34 -14.97 -4.05
C VAL A 114 -2.40 -14.83 -5.14
N SER A 115 -3.63 -14.57 -4.73
CA SER A 115 -4.72 -14.21 -5.63
C SER A 115 -4.81 -12.68 -5.74
N PHE A 116 -5.02 -12.16 -6.94
CA PHE A 116 -5.13 -10.71 -7.18
C PHE A 116 -5.98 -10.39 -8.42
N TYR A 117 -6.46 -9.15 -8.50
CA TYR A 117 -7.07 -8.59 -9.69
C TYR A 117 -6.24 -7.44 -10.21
N ARG A 118 -6.04 -7.39 -11.54
CA ARG A 118 -5.35 -6.29 -12.21
C ARG A 118 -6.24 -5.05 -12.30
N LEU A 119 -5.63 -3.87 -12.37
CA LEU A 119 -6.31 -2.67 -12.84
C LEU A 119 -6.85 -2.90 -14.26
N GLY A 120 -8.03 -2.33 -14.54
CA GLY A 120 -8.81 -2.54 -15.75
C GLY A 120 -9.60 -3.85 -15.79
N SER A 121 -9.62 -4.64 -14.72
CA SER A 121 -10.36 -5.91 -14.67
C SER A 121 -11.88 -5.74 -14.54
N GLY A 122 -12.37 -4.57 -14.13
CA GLY A 122 -13.78 -4.34 -13.84
C GLY A 122 -14.27 -5.01 -12.56
N MET A 123 -13.36 -5.58 -11.76
CA MET A 123 -13.71 -6.20 -10.48
C MET A 123 -13.86 -5.16 -9.38
N ARG A 124 -14.75 -5.46 -8.43
CA ARG A 124 -15.07 -4.61 -7.29
C ARG A 124 -14.34 -5.11 -6.07
N VAL A 125 -13.37 -4.35 -5.57
CA VAL A 125 -12.50 -4.76 -4.47
C VAL A 125 -12.63 -3.77 -3.31
N PRO A 126 -13.05 -4.21 -2.11
CA PRO A 126 -12.98 -3.38 -0.92
C PRO A 126 -11.53 -3.22 -0.45
N VAL A 127 -11.10 -1.97 -0.27
CA VAL A 127 -9.79 -1.59 0.26
C VAL A 127 -9.96 -0.71 1.49
N LYS A 128 -8.95 -0.70 2.37
CA LYS A 128 -8.91 0.24 3.49
C LYS A 128 -8.92 1.67 2.95
N ALA A 129 -9.71 2.56 3.55
CA ALA A 129 -9.83 3.95 3.15
C ALA A 129 -9.39 4.89 4.29
N SER A 130 -8.78 6.01 3.93
CA SER A 130 -8.45 7.09 4.87
C SER A 130 -9.70 7.84 5.34
N ASP A 131 -9.59 8.57 6.45
CA ASP A 131 -10.64 9.46 6.92
C ASP A 131 -10.94 10.58 5.90
N ALA A 132 -9.94 11.00 5.13
CA ALA A 132 -10.11 11.99 4.08
C ALA A 132 -11.01 11.46 2.96
N VAL A 133 -10.85 10.19 2.54
CA VAL A 133 -11.75 9.56 1.55
C VAL A 133 -13.17 9.48 2.11
N ILE A 134 -13.34 9.07 3.36
CA ILE A 134 -14.67 9.00 3.98
C ILE A 134 -15.34 10.37 4.09
N SER A 135 -14.57 11.42 4.36
CA SER A 135 -15.12 12.79 4.45
C SER A 135 -15.80 13.24 3.15
N LEU A 136 -15.37 12.70 2.01
CA LEU A 136 -15.99 12.95 0.70
C LEU A 136 -17.42 12.35 0.59
N ALA A 137 -17.75 11.29 1.33
CA ALA A 137 -19.04 10.63 1.27
C ALA A 137 -20.22 11.55 1.62
N SER A 138 -19.96 12.61 2.40
CA SER A 138 -20.96 13.61 2.77
C SER A 138 -21.37 14.54 1.61
N ALA A 139 -20.65 14.52 0.49
CA ALA A 139 -20.74 15.53 -0.57
C ALA A 139 -21.31 15.04 -1.92
N GLY A 140 -21.79 13.80 -2.03
CA GLY A 140 -22.31 13.28 -3.31
C GLY A 140 -21.25 13.26 -4.43
N ILE A 141 -20.06 12.77 -4.11
CA ILE A 141 -18.91 12.77 -5.03
C ILE A 141 -19.17 12.01 -6.32
N SER A 142 -18.48 12.46 -7.37
CA SER A 142 -18.39 11.69 -8.62
C SER A 142 -17.64 10.38 -8.39
N VAL A 143 -18.09 9.31 -9.05
CA VAL A 143 -17.35 8.03 -9.11
C VAL A 143 -15.96 8.18 -9.75
N ASN A 144 -15.74 9.26 -10.52
CA ASN A 144 -14.46 9.60 -11.14
C ASN A 144 -13.59 10.52 -10.27
N GLN A 145 -13.93 10.68 -8.98
CA GLN A 145 -13.10 11.42 -8.04
C GLN A 145 -11.66 10.88 -8.09
N PRO A 146 -10.64 11.73 -8.33
CA PRO A 146 -9.26 11.26 -8.35
C PRO A 146 -8.83 10.80 -6.96
N LEU A 147 -8.39 9.55 -6.90
CA LEU A 147 -7.92 8.88 -5.68
C LEU A 147 -6.50 8.41 -5.88
N VAL A 148 -5.76 8.33 -4.78
CA VAL A 148 -4.37 7.88 -4.77
C VAL A 148 -4.21 6.75 -3.76
N TRP A 149 -3.14 5.97 -3.90
CA TRP A 149 -2.76 5.03 -2.85
C TRP A 149 -1.78 5.68 -1.88
N ASN A 150 -1.98 5.47 -0.58
CA ASN A 150 -1.01 5.78 0.47
C ASN A 150 -0.22 4.51 0.82
N PHE A 151 1.01 4.41 0.31
CA PHE A 151 1.91 3.28 0.53
C PHE A 151 2.48 3.22 1.96
N ALA A 152 2.42 4.33 2.70
CA ALA A 152 2.88 4.36 4.09
C ALA A 152 1.84 3.76 5.05
N GLU A 153 0.56 4.01 4.80
CA GLU A 153 -0.55 3.56 5.65
C GLU A 153 -1.35 2.38 5.09
N ASP A 154 -0.94 1.90 3.90
CA ASP A 154 -1.60 0.83 3.14
C ASP A 154 -3.12 1.09 2.97
N CYS A 155 -3.48 2.28 2.52
CA CYS A 155 -4.89 2.69 2.33
C CYS A 155 -5.11 3.54 1.08
N LEU A 156 -6.36 3.58 0.64
CA LEU A 156 -6.86 4.51 -0.38
C LEU A 156 -7.01 5.90 0.24
N ASP A 157 -6.52 6.92 -0.44
CA ASP A 157 -6.50 8.30 0.04
C ASP A 157 -6.90 9.32 -1.04
N VAL A 158 -7.13 10.56 -0.63
CA VAL A 158 -7.38 11.70 -1.53
C VAL A 158 -6.05 12.34 -1.92
N PHE A 159 -5.95 12.77 -3.17
CA PHE A 159 -4.76 13.48 -3.64
C PHE A 159 -4.50 14.75 -2.81
N SER A 160 -3.27 14.87 -2.31
CA SER A 160 -2.76 16.05 -1.64
C SER A 160 -1.28 16.23 -1.99
N THR A 161 -0.81 17.47 -1.97
CA THR A 161 0.53 17.86 -2.45
C THR A 161 1.13 18.98 -1.60
N ALA A 162 2.40 19.34 -1.85
CA ALA A 162 3.05 20.49 -1.24
C ALA A 162 2.28 21.79 -1.54
N ALA A 163 2.08 22.63 -0.51
CA ALA A 163 1.37 23.91 -0.66
C ALA A 163 2.26 25.01 -1.26
N ALA A 164 3.57 24.90 -1.09
CA ALA A 164 4.57 25.82 -1.62
C ALA A 164 5.88 25.08 -1.85
N ASP A 165 6.73 25.64 -2.71
CA ASP A 165 8.05 25.08 -2.97
C ASP A 165 8.98 25.30 -1.76
N VAL A 166 9.69 24.24 -1.38
CA VAL A 166 10.66 24.29 -0.28
C VAL A 166 11.98 23.67 -0.71
N ALA A 167 13.07 24.43 -0.57
CA ALA A 167 14.41 23.92 -0.86
C ALA A 167 14.83 22.85 0.16
N THR A 168 15.54 21.83 -0.32
CA THR A 168 16.23 20.85 0.53
C THR A 168 17.61 21.36 0.91
N THR A 169 18.05 21.06 2.13
CA THR A 169 19.39 21.33 2.64
C THR A 169 20.24 20.06 2.73
N ALA A 170 19.60 18.90 2.82
CA ALA A 170 20.24 17.60 2.72
C ALA A 170 19.24 16.56 2.19
N ILE A 171 19.73 15.59 1.42
CA ILE A 171 19.01 14.34 1.12
C ILE A 171 19.98 13.20 1.38
N THR A 172 19.70 12.38 2.38
CA THR A 172 20.54 11.25 2.78
C THR A 172 19.92 9.93 2.34
N TRP A 173 20.74 9.03 1.81
CA TRP A 173 20.33 7.71 1.36
C TRP A 173 20.54 6.68 2.45
N THR A 174 19.49 5.94 2.76
CA THR A 174 19.58 4.70 3.54
C THR A 174 19.39 3.53 2.57
N ALA A 175 20.50 2.85 2.25
CA ALA A 175 20.46 1.68 1.38
C ALA A 175 19.56 0.58 1.96
N PRO A 176 18.86 -0.19 1.10
CA PRO A 176 18.09 -1.34 1.56
C PRO A 176 19.01 -2.31 2.30
N THR A 177 18.48 -2.90 3.36
CA THR A 177 19.11 -4.03 4.04
C THR A 177 18.34 -5.31 3.71
N ALA A 178 18.82 -6.44 4.19
CA ALA A 178 18.09 -7.70 4.02
C ALA A 178 16.66 -7.67 4.60
N ASN A 179 16.36 -6.77 5.55
CA ASN A 179 15.10 -6.75 6.30
C ASN A 179 14.33 -5.41 6.21
N LEU A 180 14.84 -4.44 5.46
CA LEU A 180 14.19 -3.13 5.29
C LEU A 180 14.43 -2.60 3.88
N ALA A 181 13.36 -2.11 3.26
CA ALA A 181 13.47 -1.37 2.01
C ALA A 181 14.31 -0.10 2.20
N GLY A 182 15.03 0.29 1.15
CA GLY A 182 15.81 1.53 1.15
C GLY A 182 14.90 2.75 1.05
N PHE A 183 15.28 3.82 1.73
CA PHE A 183 14.56 5.08 1.72
C PHE A 183 15.54 6.25 1.79
N ALA A 184 15.10 7.41 1.33
CA ALA A 184 15.83 8.66 1.47
C ALA A 184 15.19 9.54 2.54
N THR A 185 16.01 10.30 3.26
CA THR A 185 15.55 11.33 4.20
C THR A 185 15.92 12.70 3.63
N ALA A 186 14.92 13.49 3.28
CA ALA A 186 15.10 14.88 2.88
C ALA A 186 14.96 15.80 4.11
N THR A 187 15.90 16.72 4.26
CA THR A 187 15.84 17.84 5.19
C THR A 187 15.56 19.10 4.40
N THR A 188 14.54 19.85 4.81
CA THR A 188 14.12 21.10 4.17
C THR A 188 14.68 22.34 4.88
N ALA A 189 14.83 23.44 4.16
CA ALA A 189 15.33 24.71 4.69
C ALA A 189 14.36 25.39 5.67
N SER A 190 13.06 25.10 5.55
CA SER A 190 11.98 25.60 6.40
C SER A 190 10.96 24.49 6.68
N ALA A 191 10.03 24.76 7.60
CA ALA A 191 8.95 23.82 7.90
C ALA A 191 8.10 23.56 6.64
N HIS A 192 8.01 22.29 6.24
CA HIS A 192 7.44 21.93 4.94
C HIS A 192 5.91 21.73 4.96
N GLY A 193 5.29 21.55 6.14
CA GLY A 193 3.85 21.34 6.28
C GLY A 193 3.28 20.04 5.69
N LEU A 194 4.11 19.24 5.00
CA LEU A 194 3.77 17.92 4.48
C LEU A 194 3.26 16.95 5.56
N LYS A 195 2.41 16.02 5.12
CA LYS A 195 1.89 14.88 5.90
C LYS A 195 2.29 13.58 5.22
N VAL A 196 2.20 12.47 5.96
CA VAL A 196 2.37 11.13 5.41
C VAL A 196 1.31 10.88 4.32
N GLY A 197 1.69 10.22 3.23
CA GLY A 197 0.81 9.91 2.10
C GLY A 197 0.72 11.00 1.03
N VAL A 198 1.21 12.21 1.30
CA VAL A 198 1.26 13.33 0.34
C VAL A 198 2.22 13.02 -0.80
N TYR A 199 1.86 13.41 -2.02
CA TYR A 199 2.75 13.33 -3.19
C TYR A 199 3.45 14.66 -3.43
N VAL A 200 4.75 14.62 -3.70
CA VAL A 200 5.57 15.80 -3.98
C VAL A 200 6.44 15.55 -5.21
N ASP A 201 6.78 16.61 -5.94
CA ASP A 201 7.73 16.54 -7.05
C ASP A 201 9.08 17.12 -6.61
N ILE A 202 10.14 16.31 -6.70
CA ILE A 202 11.49 16.74 -6.36
C ILE A 202 12.24 17.09 -7.66
N THR A 203 12.82 18.28 -7.71
CA THR A 203 13.57 18.75 -8.88
C THR A 203 14.93 19.32 -8.49
N GLY A 204 15.92 19.21 -9.38
CA GLY A 204 17.24 19.84 -9.18
C GLY A 204 18.21 19.11 -8.23
N ALA A 205 17.84 17.97 -7.67
CA ALA A 205 18.73 17.17 -6.83
C ALA A 205 19.71 16.34 -7.69
N ALA A 206 20.91 16.07 -7.16
CA ALA A 206 21.87 15.12 -7.74
C ALA A 206 22.35 14.15 -6.66
N PRO A 207 22.33 12.82 -6.87
CA PRO A 207 21.98 12.08 -8.10
C PRO A 207 20.53 12.25 -8.60
N ALA A 208 20.33 12.08 -9.90
CA ALA A 208 19.02 12.22 -10.57
C ALA A 208 17.96 11.21 -10.09
N ALA A 209 18.39 10.16 -9.38
CA ALA A 209 17.53 9.16 -8.75
C ALA A 209 16.52 9.75 -7.74
N TYR A 210 16.80 10.94 -7.20
CA TYR A 210 15.89 11.64 -6.29
C TYR A 210 14.85 12.50 -7.01
N ASN A 211 15.05 12.82 -8.30
CA ASN A 211 14.16 13.73 -9.01
C ASN A 211 12.95 12.98 -9.56
N GLY A 212 11.78 13.62 -9.47
CA GLY A 212 10.48 13.13 -9.91
C GLY A 212 9.47 13.06 -8.77
N ILE A 213 8.31 12.50 -9.09
CA ILE A 213 7.18 12.43 -8.16
C ILE A 213 7.38 11.27 -7.18
N VAL A 214 7.35 11.60 -5.89
CA VAL A 214 7.53 10.65 -4.79
C VAL A 214 6.43 10.85 -3.75
N GLN A 215 6.12 9.79 -3.00
CA GLN A 215 5.20 9.89 -1.86
C GLN A 215 5.99 10.01 -0.55
N VAL A 216 5.52 10.89 0.34
CA VAL A 216 6.03 11.05 1.69
C VAL A 216 5.64 9.84 2.54
N LEU A 217 6.64 9.10 3.02
CA LEU A 217 6.47 7.88 3.82
C LEU A 217 6.39 8.15 5.32
N SER A 218 7.17 9.10 5.82
CA SER A 218 7.13 9.53 7.22
C SER A 218 7.57 10.98 7.36
N VAL A 219 7.16 11.63 8.44
CA VAL A 219 7.54 13.02 8.77
C VAL A 219 8.14 13.02 10.18
N PRO A 220 9.44 12.71 10.36
CA PRO A 220 10.05 12.64 11.69
C PRO A 220 10.09 13.99 12.41
N THR A 221 10.27 15.10 11.68
CA THR A 221 10.24 16.46 12.23
C THR A 221 9.53 17.41 11.26
N ALA A 222 9.27 18.66 11.67
CA ALA A 222 8.66 19.66 10.79
C ALA A 222 9.52 20.02 9.55
N THR A 223 10.80 19.65 9.55
CA THR A 223 11.78 19.94 8.49
C THR A 223 12.42 18.68 7.91
N THR A 224 11.94 17.49 8.27
CA THR A 224 12.46 16.23 7.72
C THR A 224 11.33 15.31 7.34
N PHE A 225 11.47 14.66 6.19
CA PHE A 225 10.56 13.63 5.74
C PHE A 225 11.31 12.52 5.01
N THR A 226 10.70 11.33 4.95
CA THR A 226 11.27 10.19 4.23
C THR A 226 10.45 9.84 2.99
N PHE A 227 11.10 9.28 1.98
CA PHE A 227 10.47 8.83 0.73
C PHE A 227 11.27 7.70 0.07
N THR A 228 10.64 6.94 -0.82
CA THR A 228 11.36 6.01 -1.71
C THR A 228 11.81 6.76 -2.96
N PRO A 229 13.12 6.81 -3.28
CA PRO A 229 13.61 7.44 -4.50
C PRO A 229 13.06 6.76 -5.77
N VAL A 230 13.01 7.49 -6.88
CA VAL A 230 12.45 7.02 -8.16
C VAL A 230 13.25 5.86 -8.74
N SER A 231 14.56 5.82 -8.48
CA SER A 231 15.43 4.68 -8.75
C SER A 231 16.47 4.55 -7.64
N VAL A 232 17.19 3.42 -7.57
CA VAL A 232 18.21 3.21 -6.53
C VAL A 232 19.33 4.26 -6.67
N PRO A 233 19.52 5.17 -5.69
CA PRO A 233 20.59 6.16 -5.74
C PRO A 233 21.98 5.54 -5.55
N ALA A 234 23.00 6.15 -6.14
CA ALA A 234 24.40 5.77 -5.94
C ALA A 234 24.96 6.24 -4.58
N GLY A 235 24.25 7.11 -3.86
CA GLY A 235 24.66 7.67 -2.57
C GLY A 235 23.82 8.90 -2.18
N ASN A 236 24.25 9.59 -1.13
CA ASN A 236 23.63 10.84 -0.66
C ASN A 236 23.61 11.91 -1.76
N ALA A 237 22.70 12.88 -1.65
CA ALA A 237 22.66 13.98 -2.60
C ALA A 237 23.88 14.91 -2.43
N THR A 238 24.58 15.17 -3.53
CA THR A 238 25.66 16.15 -3.62
C THR A 238 25.14 17.53 -4.01
N THR A 239 24.01 17.58 -4.72
CA THR A 239 23.28 18.81 -5.04
C THR A 239 21.88 18.67 -4.49
N GLN A 240 21.44 19.67 -3.73
CA GLN A 240 20.12 19.68 -3.12
C GLN A 240 19.08 20.17 -4.12
N GLY A 241 17.86 19.65 -4.02
CA GLY A 241 16.75 19.99 -4.89
C GLY A 241 15.70 20.86 -4.20
N THR A 242 14.62 21.10 -4.93
CA THR A 242 13.39 21.74 -4.45
C THR A 242 12.28 20.71 -4.39
N VAL A 243 11.57 20.68 -3.27
CA VAL A 243 10.32 19.91 -3.11
C VAL A 243 9.17 20.83 -3.49
N GLY A 244 8.46 20.49 -4.56
CA GLY A 244 7.34 21.25 -5.09
C GLY A 244 6.07 20.43 -5.22
N ALA A 245 5.05 21.06 -5.80
CA ALA A 245 3.75 20.45 -5.96
C ALA A 245 3.75 19.37 -7.07
N ALA A 246 3.40 18.13 -6.73
CA ALA A 246 2.99 17.11 -7.69
C ALA A 246 1.64 17.47 -8.35
N LYS A 247 1.37 16.88 -9.53
CA LYS A 247 0.10 17.03 -10.24
C LYS A 247 -0.76 15.78 -10.06
N VAL A 248 -2.07 15.97 -9.90
CA VAL A 248 -3.02 14.88 -9.66
C VAL A 248 -3.02 13.85 -10.79
N GLN A 249 -2.93 14.28 -12.05
CA GLN A 249 -3.00 13.37 -13.21
C GLN A 249 -1.82 12.39 -13.28
N ASP A 250 -0.70 12.69 -12.63
CA ASP A 250 0.50 11.86 -12.68
C ASP A 250 0.46 10.75 -11.62
N VAL A 251 -0.46 10.86 -10.63
CA VAL A 251 -0.54 9.95 -9.50
C VAL A 251 -1.92 9.32 -9.25
N ALA A 252 -2.96 9.83 -9.91
CA ALA A 252 -4.31 9.31 -9.74
C ALA A 252 -4.38 7.85 -10.21
N LEU A 253 -4.97 7.00 -9.38
CA LEU A 253 -5.24 5.62 -9.74
C LEU A 253 -6.35 5.57 -10.80
N PRO A 254 -6.26 4.66 -11.79
CA PRO A 254 -7.29 4.48 -12.81
C PRO A 254 -8.47 3.65 -12.27
N VAL A 255 -8.99 4.00 -11.09
CA VAL A 255 -10.08 3.29 -10.41
C VAL A 255 -11.28 4.21 -10.23
N LYS A 256 -12.45 3.63 -9.98
CA LYS A 256 -13.65 4.38 -9.60
C LYS A 256 -14.10 3.99 -8.21
N ILE A 257 -14.51 4.97 -7.42
CA ILE A 257 -15.12 4.70 -6.12
C ILE A 257 -16.62 4.47 -6.30
N ILE A 258 -17.13 3.36 -5.74
CA ILE A 258 -18.54 2.98 -5.90
C ILE A 258 -19.31 2.92 -4.59
N GLU A 259 -18.63 2.61 -3.49
CA GLU A 259 -19.23 2.54 -2.16
C GLU A 259 -18.18 2.86 -1.10
N MET A 260 -18.61 3.45 0.01
CA MET A 260 -17.77 3.76 1.16
C MET A 260 -18.52 3.39 2.44
N GLN A 261 -17.80 2.83 3.41
CA GLN A 261 -18.34 2.50 4.72
C GLN A 261 -17.43 2.98 5.83
N MET A 262 -17.97 3.87 6.66
CA MET A 262 -17.31 4.47 7.82
C MET A 262 -17.53 3.62 9.07
N GLY A 263 -16.47 3.34 9.83
CA GLY A 263 -16.54 2.85 11.21
C GLY A 263 -17.13 1.45 11.41
N ASN A 264 -17.41 0.70 10.35
CA ASN A 264 -18.05 -0.60 10.41
C ASN A 264 -17.47 -1.64 9.44
N SER A 265 -16.25 -1.41 8.94
CA SER A 265 -15.58 -2.33 8.02
C SER A 265 -14.47 -3.10 8.71
N LYS A 266 -14.24 -4.35 8.31
CA LYS A 266 -13.10 -5.17 8.72
C LYS A 266 -11.88 -4.81 7.88
N THR A 267 -10.95 -4.07 8.48
CA THR A 267 -9.67 -3.69 7.85
C THR A 267 -8.51 -4.39 8.54
N VAL A 268 -7.41 -4.58 7.83
CA VAL A 268 -6.23 -5.24 8.38
C VAL A 268 -5.35 -4.22 9.10
N SER A 269 -5.02 -4.53 10.35
CA SER A 269 -3.99 -3.82 11.14
C SER A 269 -2.78 -4.72 11.30
N TYR A 270 -1.65 -4.34 10.71
CA TYR A 270 -0.41 -5.08 10.75
C TYR A 270 0.63 -4.37 11.62
N ASP A 271 1.17 -5.06 12.61
CA ASP A 271 2.27 -4.56 13.43
C ASP A 271 3.60 -5.11 12.90
N SER A 272 4.44 -4.22 12.35
CA SER A 272 5.74 -4.59 11.81
C SER A 272 6.77 -5.04 12.85
N ALA A 273 6.60 -4.69 14.13
CA ALA A 273 7.52 -5.08 15.19
C ALA A 273 7.30 -6.53 15.62
N THR A 274 6.04 -6.95 15.72
CA THR A 274 5.66 -8.30 16.14
C THR A 274 5.37 -9.25 14.97
N GLY A 275 5.07 -8.69 13.79
CA GLY A 275 4.69 -9.44 12.59
C GLY A 275 3.26 -9.99 12.62
N PHE A 276 2.42 -9.53 13.55
CA PHE A 276 1.03 -9.98 13.68
C PHE A 276 0.06 -9.09 12.89
N ALA A 277 -1.00 -9.71 12.35
CA ALA A 277 -2.07 -9.03 11.63
C ALA A 277 -3.44 -9.30 12.25
N THR A 278 -4.14 -8.24 12.64
CA THR A 278 -5.44 -8.33 13.31
C THR A 278 -6.54 -7.61 12.53
N TRP A 279 -7.78 -8.07 12.70
CA TRP A 279 -8.95 -7.39 12.17
C TRP A 279 -9.30 -6.18 13.04
N ASN A 280 -9.34 -5.00 12.43
CA ASN A 280 -10.00 -3.82 12.97
C ASN A 280 -11.44 -3.78 12.48
N ASP A 281 -12.39 -4.08 13.37
CA ASP A 281 -13.83 -4.15 13.10
C ASP A 281 -14.52 -2.77 13.05
N SER A 282 -13.77 -1.68 13.27
CA SER A 282 -14.28 -0.30 13.21
C SER A 282 -13.52 0.52 12.15
N GLY A 283 -12.95 -0.15 11.16
CA GLY A 283 -12.19 0.48 10.09
C GLY A 283 -13.07 1.17 9.06
N ASN A 284 -12.43 2.07 8.31
CA ASN A 284 -12.99 2.71 7.14
C ASN A 284 -12.57 1.92 5.90
N ALA A 285 -13.53 1.60 5.02
CA ALA A 285 -13.25 0.93 3.76
C ALA A 285 -14.04 1.55 2.62
N ALA A 286 -13.49 1.45 1.42
CA ALA A 286 -14.13 1.85 0.19
C ALA A 286 -14.07 0.71 -0.82
N VAL A 287 -15.14 0.52 -1.59
CA VAL A 287 -15.13 -0.37 -2.73
C VAL A 287 -14.65 0.41 -3.94
N ILE A 288 -13.57 -0.06 -4.54
CA ILE A 288 -13.05 0.45 -5.80
C ILE A 288 -13.38 -0.51 -6.94
N LEU A 289 -13.81 0.05 -8.06
CA LEU A 289 -13.88 -0.63 -9.34
C LEU A 289 -12.53 -0.49 -10.03
N LEU A 290 -11.88 -1.63 -10.29
CA LEU A 290 -10.56 -1.73 -10.90
C LEU A 290 -10.58 -1.54 -12.41
#